data_AF-A0A7C2I9Z0-F1
#
_entry.id   AF-A0A7C2I9Z0-F1
#
_cell.length_a   1.000
_cell.length_b   1.000
_cell.length_c   1.000
_cell.angle_alpha   90.00
_cell.angle_beta   90.00
_cell.angle_gamma   90.00
#
_symmetry.space_group_name_H-M   'P 1'
#
loop_
_entity.id
_entity.type
_entity.pdbx_description
1 polymer ?
#
loop_
_entity_poly.entity_id
_entity_poly.type
_entity_poly.pdbx_seq_one_letter_code
_entity_poly.pdbx_strand_id
1 'polypeptide(L)'
;MRQAARIGQDMEAMKSLTCEQAANQFFAYLDRALSGEPLQALEAHLETCLNCCDKLRFQRQLDDFIKARLPEARLPADLDAKIRRVLRG
;
A
#
# COMPACT_ATOMS: atom_id res chain seq x y z
N MET A 1 -14.20 -1.87 30.84
CA MET A 1 -13.34 -0.87 30.17
C MET A 1 -12.99 -1.28 28.73
N ARG A 2 -13.97 -1.38 27.82
CA ARG A 2 -13.73 -1.75 26.40
C ARG A 2 -14.51 -0.89 25.38
N GLN A 3 -15.21 0.14 25.84
CA GLN A 3 -16.21 0.85 25.02
C GLN A 3 -15.79 2.27 24.59
N ALA A 4 -14.76 2.86 25.24
CA ALA A 4 -14.27 4.20 24.89
C ALA A 4 -13.41 4.25 23.61
N ALA A 5 -12.77 3.14 23.24
CA ALA A 5 -11.87 3.09 22.08
C ALA A 5 -12.59 3.09 20.71
N ARG A 6 -13.90 2.76 20.68
CA ARG A 6 -14.68 2.69 19.43
C ARG A 6 -15.23 4.05 18.99
N ILE A 7 -15.52 4.95 19.92
CA ILE A 7 -16.17 6.25 19.63
C ILE A 7 -15.24 7.19 18.83
N GLY A 8 -13.90 7.02 18.93
CA GLY A 8 -12.94 7.79 18.15
C GLY A 8 -12.67 7.27 16.74
N GLN A 9 -13.16 6.07 16.39
CA GLN A 9 -12.89 5.43 15.09
C GLN A 9 -13.90 5.86 14.01
N ASP A 10 -15.09 6.31 14.43
CA ASP A 10 -16.20 6.59 13.51
C ASP A 10 -16.31 8.08 13.09
N MET A 11 -15.58 9.00 13.73
CA MET A 11 -15.60 10.45 13.40
C MET A 11 -14.48 10.87 12.41
N GLU A 12 -13.51 10.00 12.16
CA GLU A 12 -12.41 10.20 11.18
C GLU A 12 -12.82 9.81 9.75
N ALA A 13 -14.07 9.39 9.52
CA ALA A 13 -14.58 9.01 8.19
C ALA A 13 -15.05 10.21 7.33
N MET A 14 -15.02 11.45 7.87
CA MET A 14 -15.37 12.67 7.13
C MET A 14 -14.30 13.76 7.27
N LYS A 15 -13.04 13.34 7.32
CA LYS A 15 -11.88 14.23 7.25
C LYS A 15 -11.01 13.77 6.10
N SER A 16 -10.76 14.69 5.16
CA SER A 16 -9.76 14.50 4.10
C SER A 16 -8.47 13.94 4.69
N LEU A 17 -7.97 12.84 4.14
CA LEU A 17 -6.74 12.20 4.55
C LEU A 17 -5.59 13.22 4.62
N THR A 18 -4.94 13.31 5.78
CA THR A 18 -3.78 14.21 5.95
C THR A 18 -2.51 13.61 5.34
N CYS A 19 -1.51 14.45 5.06
CA CYS A 19 -0.21 13.98 4.55
C CYS A 19 0.48 12.98 5.49
N GLU A 20 0.33 13.15 6.81
CA GLU A 20 0.90 12.24 7.80
C GLU A 20 0.20 10.88 7.78
N GLN A 21 -1.13 10.88 7.77
CA GLN A 21 -1.93 9.66 7.64
C GLN A 21 -1.67 8.94 6.31
N ALA A 22 -1.48 9.69 5.22
CA ALA A 22 -1.10 9.13 3.91
C ALA A 22 0.27 8.45 3.97
N ALA A 23 1.27 9.11 4.56
CA ALA A 23 2.62 8.56 4.67
C ALA A 23 2.67 7.25 5.46
N ASN A 24 1.86 7.14 6.52
CA ASN A 24 1.75 5.90 7.32
C ASN A 24 1.17 4.72 6.51
N GLN A 25 0.50 4.98 5.40
CA GLN A 25 -0.12 3.96 4.55
C GLN A 25 0.73 3.58 3.33
N PHE A 26 1.84 4.27 3.06
CA PHE A 26 2.63 4.05 1.84
C PHE A 26 3.13 2.61 1.68
N PHE A 27 3.65 1.97 2.73
CA PHE A 27 4.13 0.59 2.59
C PHE A 27 2.99 -0.39 2.29
N ALA A 28 1.87 -0.27 3.01
CA ALA A 28 0.69 -1.08 2.72
C ALA A 28 0.17 -0.85 1.30
N TYR A 29 0.26 0.37 0.78
CA TYR A 29 -0.07 0.69 -0.60
C TYR A 29 0.90 0.04 -1.61
N LEU A 30 2.21 0.16 -1.36
CA LEU A 30 3.26 -0.43 -2.21
C LEU A 30 3.20 -1.97 -2.26
N ASP A 31 2.85 -2.59 -1.13
CA ASP A 31 2.65 -4.03 -1.00
C ASP A 31 1.30 -4.51 -1.54
N ARG A 32 0.46 -3.60 -2.05
CA ARG A 32 -0.92 -3.87 -2.49
C ARG A 32 -1.79 -4.51 -1.39
N ALA A 33 -1.50 -4.17 -0.13
CA ALA A 33 -2.21 -4.63 1.06
C ALA A 33 -3.35 -3.69 1.49
N LEU A 34 -3.50 -2.52 0.86
CA LEU A 34 -4.65 -1.65 1.04
C LEU A 34 -5.82 -2.06 0.13
N SER A 35 -7.04 -1.90 0.65
CA SER A 35 -8.28 -2.16 -0.10
C SER A 35 -9.42 -1.31 0.46
N GLY A 36 -10.52 -1.21 -0.29
CA GLY A 36 -11.72 -0.49 0.16
C GLY A 36 -11.49 1.01 0.34
N GLU A 37 -12.07 1.56 1.40
CA GLU A 37 -12.05 3.01 1.69
C GLU A 37 -10.63 3.57 1.93
N PRO A 38 -9.72 2.91 2.69
CA PRO A 38 -8.35 3.39 2.86
C PRO A 38 -7.57 3.55 1.56
N LEU A 39 -7.77 2.63 0.61
CA LEU A 39 -7.14 2.72 -0.71
C LEU A 39 -7.66 3.94 -1.49
N GLN A 40 -8.98 4.10 -1.54
CA GLN A 40 -9.63 5.22 -2.25
C GLN A 40 -9.23 6.57 -1.65
N ALA A 41 -9.18 6.68 -0.32
CA ALA A 41 -8.79 7.91 0.38
C ALA A 41 -7.33 8.28 0.09
N LEU A 42 -6.43 7.30 0.06
CA LEU A 42 -5.02 7.51 -0.28
C LEU A 42 -4.83 7.90 -1.74
N GLU A 43 -5.51 7.23 -2.67
CA GLU A 43 -5.47 7.54 -4.09
C GLU A 43 -5.97 8.97 -4.36
N ALA A 44 -7.14 9.34 -3.81
CA ALA A 44 -7.67 10.70 -3.91
C ALA A 44 -6.72 11.76 -3.32
N HIS A 45 -6.04 11.46 -2.22
CA HIS A 45 -5.02 12.35 -1.67
C HIS A 45 -3.83 12.51 -2.62
N LEU A 46 -3.33 11.42 -3.19
CA LEU A 46 -2.20 11.42 -4.13
C LEU A 46 -2.51 12.17 -5.44
N GLU A 47 -3.76 12.16 -5.90
CA GLU A 47 -4.18 12.93 -7.08
C GLU A 47 -3.99 14.45 -6.91
N THR A 48 -4.05 14.95 -5.68
CA THR A 48 -4.05 16.40 -5.40
C THR A 48 -2.78 16.88 -4.67
N CYS A 49 -2.02 15.98 -4.05
CA CYS A 49 -0.91 16.33 -3.17
C CYS A 49 0.46 15.95 -3.75
N LEU A 50 1.10 16.90 -4.44
CA LEU A 50 2.43 16.72 -5.05
C LEU A 50 3.51 16.32 -4.02
N ASN A 51 3.46 16.87 -2.80
CA ASN A 51 4.41 16.52 -1.74
C ASN A 51 4.31 15.03 -1.34
N CYS A 52 3.10 14.48 -1.27
CA CYS A 52 2.92 13.05 -0.99
C CYS A 52 3.33 12.19 -2.18
N CYS A 53 3.13 12.65 -3.43
CA CYS A 53 3.68 11.98 -4.60
C CYS A 53 5.22 11.89 -4.57
N ASP A 54 5.90 12.98 -4.21
CA ASP A 54 7.36 13.00 -4.05
C ASP A 54 7.83 12.05 -2.94
N LYS A 55 7.15 12.06 -1.78
CA LYS A 55 7.46 11.14 -0.68
C LYS A 55 7.22 9.68 -1.07
N LEU A 56 6.13 9.37 -1.76
CA LEU A 56 5.83 8.02 -2.24
C LEU A 56 6.87 7.56 -3.26
N ARG A 57 7.32 8.44 -4.16
CA ARG A 57 8.43 8.15 -5.10
C ARG A 57 9.69 7.76 -4.34
N PHE A 58 10.05 8.48 -3.29
CA PHE A 58 11.19 8.12 -2.45
C PHE A 58 11.02 6.74 -1.80
N GLN A 59 9.83 6.43 -1.26
CA GLN A 59 9.56 5.10 -0.70
C GLN A 59 9.69 3.98 -1.74
N ARG A 60 9.22 4.20 -2.98
CA ARG A 60 9.41 3.24 -4.09
C ARG A 60 10.88 2.99 -4.38
N GLN A 61 11.68 4.05 -4.48
CA GLN A 61 13.12 3.92 -4.73
C GLN A 61 13.83 3.16 -3.60
N LEU A 62 13.42 3.39 -2.35
CA LEU A 62 13.96 2.65 -1.20
C LEU A 62 13.57 1.16 -1.25
N ASP A 63 12.31 0.86 -1.54
CA ASP A 63 11.81 -0.51 -1.69
C ASP A 63 12.54 -1.28 -2.80
N ASP A 64 12.67 -0.67 -3.99
CA ASP A 64 13.42 -1.24 -5.12
C ASP A 64 14.90 -1.47 -4.77
N PHE A 65 15.52 -0.52 -4.05
CA PHE A 65 16.90 -0.63 -3.60
C PHE A 65 17.11 -1.81 -2.65
N ILE A 66 16.16 -2.08 -1.76
CA ILE A 66 16.19 -3.21 -0.84
C ILE A 66 15.98 -4.51 -1.63
N LYS A 67 14.94 -4.57 -2.48
CA LYS A 67 14.63 -5.74 -3.33
C LYS A 67 15.82 -6.17 -4.18
N ALA A 68 16.56 -5.23 -4.75
CA ALA A 68 17.75 -5.50 -5.56
C ALA A 68 18.93 -6.13 -4.77
N ARG A 69 18.91 -6.08 -3.43
CA ARG A 69 19.95 -6.63 -2.56
C ARG A 69 19.53 -7.89 -1.81
N LEU A 70 18.26 -8.28 -1.92
CA LEU A 70 17.79 -9.52 -1.34
C LEU A 70 18.26 -10.71 -2.18
N PRO A 71 18.68 -11.82 -1.55
CA PRO A 71 19.03 -13.02 -2.28
C PRO A 71 17.82 -13.54 -3.04
N GLU A 72 18.04 -13.96 -4.28
CA GLU A 72 16.97 -14.53 -5.11
C GLU A 72 16.45 -15.82 -4.48
N ALA A 73 15.13 -15.87 -4.23
CA ALA A 73 14.50 -17.05 -3.68
C ALA A 73 14.34 -18.11 -4.79
N ARG A 74 14.77 -19.35 -4.53
CA ARG A 74 14.50 -20.46 -5.45
C ARG A 74 13.01 -20.78 -5.46
N LEU A 75 12.36 -20.47 -6.58
CA LEU A 75 10.98 -20.86 -6.84
C LEU A 75 10.91 -22.29 -7.41
N PRO A 76 9.80 -23.01 -7.21
CA PRO A 76 9.57 -24.30 -7.86
C PRO A 76 9.64 -24.16 -9.39
N ALA A 77 10.36 -25.07 -10.06
CA ALA A 77 10.60 -24.99 -11.51
C ALA A 77 9.31 -25.03 -12.35
N ASP A 78 8.23 -25.59 -11.82
CA ASP A 78 6.94 -25.73 -12.48
C ASP A 78 5.97 -24.56 -12.21
N LEU A 79 6.37 -23.59 -11.38
CA LEU A 79 5.50 -22.50 -10.95
C LEU A 79 5.07 -21.61 -12.12
N ASP A 80 6.01 -21.20 -13.00
CA ASP A 80 5.70 -20.40 -14.20
C ASP A 80 4.68 -21.15 -15.10
N ALA A 81 4.92 -22.44 -15.35
CA ALA A 81 4.02 -23.26 -16.16
C ALA A 81 2.62 -23.39 -15.55
N LYS A 82 2.51 -23.48 -14.22
CA LYS A 82 1.23 -23.47 -13.49
C LYS A 82 0.52 -22.12 -13.63
N ILE A 83 1.20 -21.00 -13.41
CA ILE A 83 0.63 -19.65 -13.51
C ILE A 83 0.12 -19.38 -14.92
N ARG A 84 0.93 -19.64 -15.95
CA ARG A 84 0.52 -19.44 -17.35
C ARG A 84 -0.67 -20.27 -17.79
N ARG A 85 -0.88 -21.43 -17.18
CA ARG A 85 -2.05 -22.27 -17.47
C ARG A 85 -3.33 -21.63 -16.96
N VAL A 86 -3.30 -21.05 -15.76
CA VAL A 86 -4.44 -20.34 -15.16
C VAL A 86 -4.77 -19.06 -15.93
N LEU A 87 -3.75 -18.29 -16.33
CA LEU A 87 -3.95 -17.03 -17.08
C LEU A 87 -4.43 -17.20 -18.52
N ARG A 88 -4.32 -18.40 -19.10
CA ARG A 88 -4.80 -18.73 -20.46
C ARG A 88 -6.16 -19.41 -20.48
N GLY A 89 -6.73 -19.71 -19.31
CA GLY A 89 -8.13 -20.14 -19.16
C GLY A 89 -9.07 -18.95 -19.18
#